data_AF-A0A7L1QXX3-F1
#
_entry.id   AF-A0A7L1QXX3-F1
#
_cell.length_a   1.000
_cell.length_b   1.000
_cell.length_c   1.000
_cell.angle_alpha   90.00
_cell.angle_beta   90.00
_cell.angle_gamma   90.00
#
_symmetry.space_group_name_H-M   'P 1'
#
loop_
_entity.id
_entity.type
_entity.pdbx_description
1 polymer ?
#
loop_
_entity_poly.entity_id
_entity_poly.type
_entity_poly.pdbx_seq_one_letter_code
_entity_poly.pdbx_strand_id
1 'polypeptide(L)'
;DERPRALDDMMGGVLEIRREDILKMDIPTPSFITRSEDLWTEEESKIFEDYEKKIKKLNEEKEDYRQFLRNEWNKLEASIKETTQNFDEIVCKLFEKKVKSEMVIYQEELKIVNLIYALLLDEELDTREAGLHKFLMKKKKEKVTLYPVFLRYGQFDFLKKIILCLENGFIRQFADIPHELFEELLHLYRNQPETPRTETLLDTANPYVTRSAENYQDAHSLLMKALDELDSPEHMPSGLDHSVWEHFCLARRNKMESEKLVKWKARALADMRACLQRRVDENEKIKSELENTFHELIWLKEEKMKLQQNVIVQFLLKQGQVELESTQIPDYSDAVLIDRSVVEELNCSLAAQGEKKITAMVEFKDFSKGIIQLEWEHKKMEMQIQDLKEKARDIVILPISKDCQLFLTVQNYDTHIAQHLAGMEQSLGVMDELHKKNVKKHQKKVRELKKSIHLKEQANYDLSLQLKEMLISVSERMHIFKAADTRDISEKITRQRYQEIVKQKYLRILIREQEKQLAILQSEAE
;
A
#
# COMPACT_ATOMS: atom_id res chain seq x y z
N ASP A 1 94.41 -11.28 -13.39
CA ASP A 1 93.11 -11.89 -13.03
C ASP A 1 92.18 -11.99 -14.24
N GLU A 2 92.37 -13.03 -15.04
CA GLU A 2 91.57 -13.29 -16.25
C GLU A 2 90.35 -14.18 -15.97
N ARG A 3 90.35 -14.90 -14.84
CA ARG A 3 89.25 -15.81 -14.45
C ARG A 3 87.89 -15.13 -14.21
N PRO A 4 87.77 -14.00 -13.48
CA PRO A 4 86.48 -13.35 -13.30
C PRO A 4 85.99 -12.67 -14.59
N ARG A 5 86.89 -12.13 -15.42
CA ARG A 5 86.53 -11.57 -16.73
C ARG A 5 86.05 -12.64 -17.70
N ALA A 6 86.69 -13.80 -17.75
CA ALA A 6 86.24 -14.90 -18.59
C ALA A 6 84.89 -15.46 -18.14
N LEU A 7 84.57 -15.40 -16.83
CA LEU A 7 83.26 -15.81 -16.31
C LEU A 7 82.16 -14.79 -16.67
N ASP A 8 82.45 -13.50 -16.59
CA ASP A 8 81.56 -12.44 -17.07
C ASP A 8 81.33 -12.54 -18.59
N ASP A 9 82.39 -12.72 -19.38
CA ASP A 9 82.30 -12.78 -20.85
C ASP A 9 81.65 -14.07 -21.37
N MET A 10 81.80 -15.21 -20.67
CA MET A 10 81.24 -16.50 -21.13
C MET A 10 79.90 -16.87 -20.48
N MET A 11 79.60 -16.40 -19.27
CA MET A 11 78.46 -16.86 -18.45
C MET A 11 77.72 -15.70 -17.73
N GLY A 12 78.03 -14.43 -18.02
CA GLY A 12 77.37 -13.28 -17.40
C GLY A 12 77.55 -13.21 -15.88
N GLY A 13 78.62 -13.81 -15.34
CA GLY A 13 78.98 -13.72 -13.93
C GLY A 13 78.28 -14.71 -12.98
N VAL A 14 77.44 -15.64 -13.47
CA VAL A 14 76.72 -16.62 -12.62
C VAL A 14 76.90 -18.05 -13.16
N LEU A 15 77.20 -19.00 -12.26
CA LEU A 15 77.48 -20.42 -12.61
C LEU A 15 76.24 -21.23 -13.04
N GLU A 16 75.05 -20.82 -12.63
CA GLU A 16 73.77 -21.41 -13.03
C GLU A 16 72.82 -20.30 -13.47
N ILE A 17 72.51 -20.23 -14.76
CA ILE A 17 71.58 -19.24 -15.30
C ILE A 17 70.16 -19.66 -14.87
N ARG A 18 69.60 -18.99 -13.87
CA ARG A 18 68.17 -19.13 -13.56
C ARG A 18 67.40 -18.28 -14.55
N ARG A 19 66.18 -18.71 -14.91
CA ARG A 19 65.33 -17.93 -15.84
C ARG A 19 65.06 -16.50 -15.35
N GLU A 20 65.13 -16.28 -14.04
CA GLU A 20 65.03 -14.97 -13.37
C GLU A 20 66.19 -14.02 -13.71
N ASP A 21 67.37 -14.55 -14.07
CA ASP A 21 68.57 -13.76 -14.33
C ASP A 21 68.51 -13.04 -15.69
N ILE A 22 67.68 -13.53 -16.62
CA ILE A 22 67.42 -12.90 -17.94
C ILE A 22 66.89 -11.47 -17.76
N LEU A 23 66.10 -11.21 -16.71
CA LEU A 23 65.57 -9.87 -16.41
C LEU A 23 66.65 -8.88 -15.94
N LYS A 24 67.74 -9.38 -15.35
CA LYS A 24 68.85 -8.59 -14.79
C LYS A 24 70.02 -8.39 -15.75
N MET A 25 70.03 -9.11 -16.88
CA MET A 25 71.06 -8.94 -17.90
C MET A 25 70.87 -7.62 -18.64
N ASP A 26 71.90 -6.77 -18.63
CA ASP A 26 71.92 -5.52 -19.38
C ASP A 26 73.13 -5.52 -20.32
N ILE A 27 72.91 -5.24 -21.60
CA ILE A 27 73.98 -5.20 -22.60
C ILE A 27 74.65 -3.82 -22.53
N PRO A 28 75.95 -3.73 -22.23
CA PRO A 28 76.63 -2.45 -22.07
C PRO A 28 76.55 -1.64 -23.36
N THR A 29 76.24 -0.35 -23.24
CA THR A 29 76.16 0.58 -24.37
C THR A 29 77.54 0.75 -25.01
N PRO A 30 77.67 0.54 -26.33
CA PRO A 30 78.89 0.85 -27.06
C PRO A 30 79.33 2.30 -26.84
N SER A 31 80.62 2.50 -26.60
CA SER A 31 81.22 3.80 -26.19
C SER A 31 81.03 4.94 -27.22
N PHE A 32 80.81 4.59 -28.49
CA PHE A 32 80.67 5.55 -29.59
C PHE A 32 79.26 6.15 -29.75
N ILE A 33 78.23 5.62 -29.06
CA ILE A 33 76.84 6.14 -29.09
C ILE A 33 76.74 7.59 -28.56
N THR A 34 77.73 8.03 -27.79
CA THR A 34 77.83 9.42 -27.30
C THR A 34 78.21 10.42 -28.42
N ARG A 35 78.62 9.94 -29.62
CA ARG A 35 78.98 10.74 -30.81
C ARG A 35 77.85 10.70 -31.85
N SER A 36 77.62 11.81 -32.56
CA SER A 36 76.55 11.95 -33.56
C SER A 36 76.64 10.92 -34.71
N GLU A 37 75.49 10.41 -35.16
CA GLU A 37 75.33 9.35 -36.18
C GLU A 37 76.07 9.64 -37.50
N ASP A 38 76.24 10.91 -37.87
CA ASP A 38 76.89 11.33 -39.12
C ASP A 38 78.42 11.06 -39.16
N LEU A 39 79.04 10.70 -38.03
CA LEU A 39 80.48 10.46 -37.91
C LEU A 39 80.84 8.98 -37.76
N TRP A 40 79.87 8.08 -37.88
CA TRP A 40 80.10 6.65 -37.72
C TRP A 40 80.79 6.08 -38.95
N THR A 41 81.85 5.31 -38.73
CA THR A 41 82.43 4.48 -39.80
C THR A 41 81.48 3.33 -40.16
N GLU A 42 81.59 2.76 -41.36
CA GLU A 42 80.75 1.63 -41.79
C GLU A 42 80.87 0.41 -40.85
N GLU A 43 82.01 0.25 -40.19
CA GLU A 43 82.25 -0.78 -39.18
C GLU A 43 81.55 -0.47 -37.85
N GLU A 44 81.57 0.78 -37.39
CA GLU A 44 80.85 1.23 -36.19
C GLU A 44 79.32 1.16 -36.37
N SER A 45 78.83 1.45 -37.57
CA SER A 45 77.42 1.28 -37.93
C SER A 45 76.98 -0.18 -37.85
N LYS A 46 77.80 -1.12 -38.34
CA LYS A 46 77.54 -2.57 -38.21
C LYS A 46 77.55 -3.04 -36.75
N ILE A 47 78.48 -2.53 -35.94
CA ILE A 47 78.56 -2.85 -34.50
C ILE A 47 77.31 -2.34 -33.77
N PHE A 48 76.79 -1.17 -34.15
CA PHE A 48 75.53 -0.64 -33.62
C PHE A 48 74.32 -1.47 -34.04
N GLU A 49 74.22 -1.86 -35.32
CA GLU A 49 73.15 -2.75 -35.80
C GLU A 49 73.15 -4.10 -35.06
N ASP A 50 74.32 -4.67 -34.81
CA ASP A 50 74.45 -5.92 -34.06
C ASP A 50 74.16 -5.74 -32.56
N TYR A 51 74.51 -4.58 -31.99
CA TYR A 51 74.12 -4.19 -30.64
C TYR A 51 72.59 -4.04 -30.51
N GLU A 52 71.93 -3.36 -31.46
CA GLU A 52 70.47 -3.25 -31.51
C GLU A 52 69.81 -4.62 -31.64
N LYS A 53 70.31 -5.49 -32.53
CA LYS A 53 69.78 -6.85 -32.69
C LYS A 53 69.90 -7.64 -31.39
N LYS A 54 71.01 -7.49 -30.65
CA LYS A 54 71.19 -8.16 -29.35
C LYS A 54 70.26 -7.59 -28.28
N ILE A 55 70.04 -6.26 -28.23
CA ILE A 55 69.06 -5.66 -27.32
C ILE A 55 67.64 -6.12 -27.66
N LYS A 56 67.27 -6.14 -28.94
CA LYS A 56 65.95 -6.60 -29.40
C LYS A 56 65.71 -8.04 -28.97
N LYS A 57 66.67 -8.94 -29.21
CA LYS A 57 66.60 -10.34 -28.74
C LYS A 57 66.51 -10.47 -27.22
N LEU A 58 67.32 -9.72 -26.48
CA LEU A 58 67.29 -9.74 -25.01
C LEU A 58 65.97 -9.18 -24.45
N ASN A 59 65.39 -8.17 -25.09
CA ASN A 59 64.07 -7.66 -24.74
C ASN A 59 62.95 -8.65 -25.08
N GLU A 60 63.04 -9.35 -26.22
CA GLU A 60 62.13 -10.44 -26.58
C GLU A 60 62.18 -11.57 -25.53
N GLU A 61 63.38 -12.02 -25.14
CA GLU A 61 63.56 -13.04 -24.09
C GLU A 61 63.05 -12.58 -22.72
N LYS A 62 63.28 -11.30 -22.35
CA LYS A 62 62.72 -10.70 -21.12
C LYS A 62 61.19 -10.68 -21.15
N GLU A 63 60.59 -10.35 -22.30
CA GLU A 63 59.12 -10.29 -22.43
C GLU A 63 58.50 -11.69 -22.47
N ASP A 64 59.13 -12.66 -23.15
CA ASP A 64 58.71 -14.07 -23.13
C ASP A 64 58.74 -14.63 -21.71
N TYR A 65 59.77 -14.30 -20.93
CA TYR A 65 59.85 -14.72 -19.52
C TYR A 65 58.80 -14.01 -18.64
N ARG A 66 58.53 -12.72 -18.86
CA ARG A 66 57.43 -12.02 -18.18
C ARG A 66 56.08 -12.64 -18.53
N GLN A 67 55.86 -13.00 -19.78
CA GLN A 67 54.62 -13.64 -20.23
C GLN A 67 54.47 -15.05 -19.64
N PHE A 68 55.58 -15.80 -19.54
CA PHE A 68 55.62 -17.07 -18.83
C PHE A 68 55.22 -16.90 -17.35
N LEU A 69 55.81 -15.94 -16.63
CA LEU A 69 55.46 -15.64 -15.24
C LEU A 69 54.00 -15.19 -15.07
N ARG A 70 53.49 -14.35 -15.99
CA ARG A 70 52.07 -13.96 -15.99
C ARG A 70 51.15 -15.16 -16.18
N ASN A 71 51.52 -16.09 -17.07
CA ASN A 71 50.75 -17.32 -17.29
C ASN A 71 50.78 -18.24 -16.06
N GLU A 72 51.94 -18.41 -15.41
CA GLU A 72 52.03 -19.18 -14.16
C GLU A 72 51.24 -18.51 -13.03
N TRP A 73 51.34 -17.19 -12.90
CA TRP A 73 50.56 -16.43 -11.93
C TRP A 73 49.06 -16.59 -12.14
N ASN A 74 48.58 -16.44 -13.39
CA ASN A 74 47.16 -16.65 -13.73
C ASN A 74 46.71 -18.09 -13.45
N LYS A 75 47.55 -19.10 -13.74
CA LYS A 75 47.26 -20.51 -13.44
C LYS A 75 47.15 -20.77 -11.94
N LEU A 76 48.09 -20.23 -11.16
CA LEU A 76 48.07 -20.33 -9.70
C LEU A 76 46.85 -19.60 -9.12
N GLU A 77 46.54 -18.40 -9.61
CA GLU A 77 45.36 -17.65 -9.17
C GLU A 77 44.06 -18.42 -9.48
N ALA A 78 43.95 -19.00 -10.68
CA ALA A 78 42.81 -19.84 -11.05
C ALA A 78 42.69 -21.08 -10.17
N SER A 79 43.81 -21.77 -9.90
CA SER A 79 43.84 -22.95 -9.01
C SER A 79 43.46 -22.60 -7.58
N ILE A 80 43.93 -21.46 -7.05
CA ILE A 80 43.54 -20.96 -5.72
C ILE A 80 42.03 -20.69 -5.69
N LYS A 81 41.50 -19.97 -6.68
CA LYS A 81 40.04 -19.69 -6.75
C LYS A 81 39.19 -20.96 -6.81
N GLU A 82 39.61 -21.94 -7.62
CA GLU A 82 38.91 -23.23 -7.72
C GLU A 82 38.97 -24.01 -6.40
N THR A 83 40.13 -24.07 -5.76
CA THR A 83 40.29 -24.76 -4.47
C THR A 83 39.52 -24.08 -3.34
N THR A 84 39.46 -22.74 -3.31
CA THR A 84 38.65 -22.02 -2.31
C THR A 84 37.16 -22.24 -2.56
N GLN A 85 36.70 -22.17 -3.81
CA GLN A 85 35.29 -22.46 -4.14
C GLN A 85 34.90 -23.90 -3.77
N ASN A 86 35.75 -24.88 -4.09
CA ASN A 86 35.52 -26.27 -3.73
C ASN A 86 35.47 -26.47 -2.21
N PHE A 87 36.36 -25.80 -1.46
CA PHE A 87 36.35 -25.83 -0.01
C PHE A 87 35.06 -25.22 0.56
N ASP A 88 34.66 -24.04 0.10
CA ASP A 88 33.44 -23.36 0.53
C ASP A 88 32.20 -24.22 0.25
N GLU A 89 32.13 -24.86 -0.92
CA GLU A 89 31.05 -25.80 -1.24
C GLU A 89 31.00 -26.98 -0.26
N ILE A 90 32.15 -27.55 0.09
CA ILE A 90 32.22 -28.67 1.05
C ILE A 90 31.77 -28.19 2.44
N VAL A 91 32.21 -27.01 2.87
CA VAL A 91 31.80 -26.41 4.15
C VAL A 91 30.29 -26.14 4.17
N CYS A 92 29.71 -25.59 3.10
CA CYS A 92 28.27 -25.40 2.97
C CYS A 92 27.52 -26.74 3.06
N LYS A 93 27.96 -27.77 2.33
CA LYS A 93 27.36 -29.11 2.38
C LYS A 93 27.47 -29.75 3.78
N LEU A 94 28.57 -29.53 4.48
CA LEU A 94 28.75 -29.99 5.87
C LEU A 94 27.87 -29.23 6.84
N PHE A 95 27.74 -27.91 6.68
CA PHE A 95 26.86 -27.08 7.49
C PHE A 95 25.40 -27.48 7.31
N GLU A 96 24.94 -27.69 6.08
CA GLU A 96 23.59 -28.20 5.82
C GLU A 96 23.35 -29.56 6.47
N LYS A 97 24.33 -30.47 6.41
CA LYS A 97 24.25 -31.76 7.10
C LYS A 97 24.16 -31.58 8.61
N LYS A 98 24.97 -30.69 9.19
CA LYS A 98 24.93 -30.38 10.62
C LYS A 98 23.55 -29.89 11.04
N VAL A 99 23.00 -28.89 10.34
CA VAL A 99 21.67 -28.31 10.64
C VAL A 99 20.58 -29.38 10.52
N LYS A 100 20.61 -30.22 9.48
CA LYS A 100 19.65 -31.32 9.31
C LYS A 100 19.75 -32.35 10.44
N SER A 101 20.96 -32.72 10.85
CA SER A 101 21.17 -33.64 11.98
C SER A 101 20.69 -33.06 13.29
N GLU A 102 21.04 -31.80 13.60
CA GLU A 102 20.58 -31.09 14.80
C GLU A 102 19.05 -30.97 14.82
N MET A 103 18.42 -30.65 13.69
CA MET A 103 16.96 -30.60 13.56
C MET A 103 16.31 -31.94 13.93
N VAL A 104 16.87 -33.07 13.46
CA VAL A 104 16.35 -34.41 13.80
C VAL A 104 16.58 -34.73 15.27
N ILE A 105 17.75 -34.38 15.83
CA ILE A 105 18.04 -34.57 17.26
C ILE A 105 17.01 -33.82 18.11
N TYR A 106 16.81 -32.52 17.86
CA TYR A 106 15.83 -31.73 18.60
C TYR A 106 14.40 -32.22 18.41
N GLN A 107 14.07 -32.75 17.22
CA GLN A 107 12.78 -33.38 16.97
C GLN A 107 12.58 -34.60 17.89
N GLU A 108 13.54 -35.51 17.95
CA GLU A 108 13.45 -36.70 18.80
C GLU A 108 13.52 -36.34 20.29
N GLU A 109 14.33 -35.38 20.69
CA GLU A 109 14.38 -34.87 22.08
C GLU A 109 13.02 -34.31 22.50
N LEU A 110 12.36 -33.52 21.64
CA LEU A 110 11.03 -32.99 21.93
C LEU A 110 9.98 -34.11 22.05
N LYS A 111 10.05 -35.15 21.20
CA LYS A 111 9.18 -36.33 21.32
C LYS A 111 9.40 -37.05 22.64
N ILE A 112 10.65 -37.25 23.04
CA ILE A 112 11.00 -37.90 24.31
C ILE A 112 10.42 -37.09 25.47
N VAL A 113 10.61 -35.77 25.49
CA VAL A 113 10.06 -34.89 26.54
C VAL A 113 8.53 -34.96 26.59
N ASN A 114 7.85 -34.91 25.45
CA ASN A 114 6.39 -35.01 25.38
C ASN A 114 5.89 -36.38 25.86
N LEU A 115 6.57 -37.47 25.51
CA LEU A 115 6.23 -38.81 25.99
C LEU A 115 6.45 -38.94 27.50
N ILE A 116 7.57 -38.43 28.02
CA ILE A 116 7.83 -38.40 29.47
C ILE A 116 6.73 -37.61 30.18
N TYR A 117 6.35 -36.45 29.66
CA TYR A 117 5.26 -35.64 30.22
C TYR A 117 3.94 -36.41 30.23
N ALA A 118 3.58 -37.07 29.14
CA ALA A 118 2.37 -37.89 29.06
C ALA A 118 2.39 -39.06 30.05
N LEU A 119 3.54 -39.74 30.22
CA LEU A 119 3.71 -40.83 31.18
C LEU A 119 3.60 -40.33 32.63
N LEU A 120 4.22 -39.20 32.96
CA LEU A 120 4.12 -38.58 34.28
C LEU A 120 2.67 -38.22 34.62
N LEU A 121 1.93 -37.70 33.65
CA LEU A 121 0.53 -37.35 33.82
C LEU A 121 -0.35 -38.60 34.00
N ASP A 122 -0.09 -39.68 33.25
CA ASP A 122 -0.77 -40.97 33.44
C ASP A 122 -0.48 -41.57 34.84
N GLU A 123 0.77 -41.51 35.31
CA GLU A 123 1.16 -41.92 36.65
C GLU A 123 0.47 -41.09 37.76
N GLU A 124 0.35 -39.77 37.56
CA GLU A 124 -0.38 -38.89 38.48
C GLU A 124 -1.86 -39.27 38.57
N LEU A 125 -2.49 -39.55 37.42
CA LEU A 125 -3.88 -40.01 37.37
C LEU A 125 -4.04 -41.38 38.04
N ASP A 126 -3.11 -42.31 37.83
CA ASP A 126 -3.12 -43.65 38.45
C ASP A 126 -2.97 -43.59 39.96
N THR A 127 -2.04 -42.77 40.46
CA THR A 127 -1.84 -42.59 41.90
C THR A 127 -3.08 -41.95 42.55
N ARG A 128 -3.71 -40.99 41.87
CA ARG A 128 -4.98 -40.39 42.32
C ARG A 128 -6.14 -41.40 42.30
N GLU A 129 -6.29 -42.19 41.25
CA GLU A 129 -7.30 -43.25 41.15
C GLU A 129 -7.11 -44.29 42.27
N ALA A 130 -5.88 -44.73 42.52
CA ALA A 130 -5.56 -45.67 43.60
C ALA A 130 -5.87 -45.08 44.98
N GLY A 131 -5.57 -43.79 45.19
CA GLY A 131 -5.90 -43.05 46.40
C GLY A 131 -7.42 -43.02 46.68
N LEU A 132 -8.22 -42.71 45.66
CA LEU A 132 -9.68 -42.71 45.75
C LEU A 132 -10.25 -44.12 45.98
N HIS A 133 -9.73 -45.14 45.29
CA HIS A 133 -10.13 -46.53 45.55
C HIS A 133 -9.83 -46.96 46.99
N LYS A 134 -8.67 -46.58 47.54
CA LYS A 134 -8.31 -46.85 48.93
C LYS A 134 -9.26 -46.13 49.90
N PHE A 135 -9.59 -44.87 49.64
CA PHE A 135 -10.55 -44.11 50.43
C PHE A 135 -11.95 -44.77 50.40
N LEU A 136 -12.41 -45.13 49.22
CA LEU A 136 -13.69 -45.81 49.01
C LEU A 136 -13.77 -47.15 49.74
N MET A 137 -12.70 -47.96 49.69
CA MET A 137 -12.61 -49.21 50.44
C MET A 137 -12.64 -48.99 51.96
N LYS A 138 -11.97 -47.94 52.46
CA LYS A 138 -12.02 -47.56 53.88
C LYS A 138 -13.45 -47.19 54.30
N LYS A 139 -14.12 -46.34 53.53
CA LYS A 139 -15.50 -45.89 53.79
C LYS A 139 -16.53 -47.02 53.70
N LYS A 140 -16.37 -47.94 52.74
CA LYS A 140 -17.19 -49.16 52.67
C LYS A 140 -17.05 -50.03 53.93
N LYS A 141 -15.83 -50.20 54.45
CA LYS A 141 -15.60 -50.94 55.71
C LYS A 141 -16.26 -50.24 56.89
N GLU A 142 -16.13 -48.92 57.01
CA GLU A 142 -16.80 -48.11 58.05
C GLU A 142 -18.33 -48.23 57.98
N LYS A 143 -18.91 -48.32 56.78
CA LYS A 143 -20.36 -48.54 56.60
C LYS A 143 -20.81 -49.93 57.05
N VAL A 144 -20.03 -50.97 56.75
CA VAL A 144 -20.36 -52.38 57.11
C VAL A 144 -20.31 -52.58 58.62
N THR A 145 -19.37 -51.95 59.33
CA THR A 145 -19.30 -52.04 60.80
C THR A 145 -20.48 -51.36 61.51
N LEU A 146 -21.11 -50.37 60.87
CA LEU A 146 -22.25 -49.64 61.42
C LEU A 146 -23.58 -50.42 61.29
N TYR A 147 -23.71 -51.29 60.28
CA TYR A 147 -24.94 -52.03 59.96
C TYR A 147 -25.48 -52.97 61.07
N PRO A 148 -24.67 -53.83 61.74
CA PRO A 148 -25.15 -54.71 62.80
C PRO A 148 -25.52 -53.97 64.10
N VAL A 149 -25.11 -52.70 64.25
CA VAL A 149 -25.52 -51.84 65.36
C VAL A 149 -26.96 -51.34 65.11
N PHE A 150 -27.29 -51.01 63.86
CA PHE A 150 -28.62 -50.53 63.46
C PHE A 150 -29.73 -51.56 63.71
N LEU A 151 -29.50 -52.85 63.44
CA LEU A 151 -30.49 -53.92 63.66
C LEU A 151 -30.85 -54.13 65.13
N ARG A 152 -29.94 -53.86 66.08
CA ARG A 152 -30.16 -54.12 67.51
C ARG A 152 -31.12 -53.15 68.19
N TYR A 153 -31.34 -51.97 67.63
CA TYR A 153 -32.13 -50.91 68.25
C TYR A 153 -33.56 -50.78 67.68
N GLY A 154 -33.92 -51.56 66.66
CA GLY A 154 -35.23 -51.50 65.99
C GLY A 154 -36.38 -52.27 66.66
N GLN A 155 -36.16 -52.92 67.80
CA GLN A 155 -37.14 -53.85 68.41
C GLN A 155 -37.66 -53.39 69.78
N PHE A 156 -38.22 -52.19 69.95
CA PHE A 156 -38.86 -51.85 71.24
C PHE A 156 -40.11 -50.97 71.11
N ASP A 157 -41.14 -51.51 70.44
CA ASP A 157 -42.53 -51.00 70.50
C ASP A 157 -43.37 -51.66 71.61
N PHE A 158 -42.77 -52.57 72.38
CA PHE A 158 -43.48 -53.40 73.38
C PHE A 158 -43.93 -52.61 74.64
N LEU A 159 -43.24 -51.51 74.96
CA LEU A 159 -43.42 -50.78 76.22
C LEU A 159 -44.72 -49.95 76.28
N LYS A 160 -45.21 -49.46 75.14
CA LYS A 160 -46.51 -48.75 75.08
C LYS A 160 -47.69 -49.68 75.36
N LYS A 161 -47.60 -50.96 74.99
CA LYS A 161 -48.67 -51.94 75.23
C LYS A 161 -48.83 -52.31 76.71
N ILE A 162 -47.74 -52.31 77.48
CA ILE A 162 -47.75 -52.73 78.89
C ILE A 162 -48.54 -51.74 79.77
N ILE A 163 -48.43 -50.43 79.50
CA ILE A 163 -49.11 -49.39 80.29
C ILE A 163 -50.63 -49.48 80.16
N LEU A 164 -51.13 -49.68 78.93
CA LEU A 164 -52.56 -49.80 78.64
C LEU A 164 -53.18 -51.04 79.32
N CYS A 165 -52.40 -52.10 79.55
CA CYS A 165 -52.88 -53.31 80.23
C CYS A 165 -53.04 -53.14 81.74
N LEU A 166 -52.26 -52.27 82.38
CA LEU A 166 -52.26 -52.10 83.84
C LEU A 166 -53.45 -51.25 84.33
N GLU A 167 -53.80 -50.19 83.61
CA GLU A 167 -54.97 -49.36 83.92
C GLU A 167 -56.29 -50.14 83.73
N ASN A 168 -56.38 -50.93 82.65
CA ASN A 168 -57.52 -51.82 82.42
C ASN A 168 -57.59 -52.99 83.41
N GLY A 169 -56.46 -53.38 84.00
CA GLY A 169 -56.38 -54.42 85.03
C GLY A 169 -56.96 -53.97 86.37
N PHE A 170 -56.70 -52.73 86.77
CA PHE A 170 -57.22 -52.17 88.03
C PHE A 170 -58.75 -52.04 88.04
N ILE A 171 -59.33 -51.52 86.95
CA ILE A 171 -60.79 -51.38 86.79
C ILE A 171 -61.49 -52.75 86.90
N ARG A 172 -60.85 -53.83 86.42
CA ARG A 172 -61.38 -55.20 86.50
C ARG A 172 -61.26 -55.83 87.89
N GLN A 173 -60.28 -55.44 88.69
CA GLN A 173 -60.00 -56.05 90.01
C GLN A 173 -60.88 -55.52 91.13
N PHE A 174 -61.43 -54.31 90.99
CA PHE A 174 -62.22 -53.64 92.03
C PHE A 174 -63.66 -53.34 91.60
N ALA A 175 -64.18 -54.09 90.61
CA ALA A 175 -65.51 -53.90 90.04
C ALA A 175 -66.67 -54.21 91.03
N ASP A 176 -66.39 -54.96 92.10
CA ASP A 176 -67.39 -55.44 93.07
C ASP A 176 -67.61 -54.49 94.28
N ILE A 177 -66.96 -53.32 94.30
CA ILE A 177 -67.02 -52.33 95.42
C ILE A 177 -68.11 -51.26 95.16
N PRO A 178 -68.82 -50.77 96.21
CA PRO A 178 -69.76 -49.66 96.07
C PRO A 178 -69.16 -48.41 95.42
N HIS A 179 -69.91 -47.75 94.54
CA HIS A 179 -69.41 -46.70 93.65
C HIS A 179 -68.75 -45.50 94.36
N GLU A 180 -69.27 -45.10 95.53
CA GLU A 180 -68.73 -43.98 96.31
C GLU A 180 -67.33 -44.29 96.89
N LEU A 181 -67.15 -45.50 97.44
CA LEU A 181 -65.86 -45.98 97.93
C LEU A 181 -64.89 -46.28 96.79
N PHE A 182 -65.39 -46.73 95.63
CA PHE A 182 -64.58 -46.94 94.43
C PHE A 182 -64.03 -45.63 93.86
N GLU A 183 -64.82 -44.54 93.86
CA GLU A 183 -64.36 -43.20 93.45
C GLU A 183 -63.31 -42.62 94.42
N GLU A 184 -63.49 -42.81 95.74
CA GLU A 184 -62.48 -42.44 96.74
C GLU A 184 -61.18 -43.25 96.59
N LEU A 185 -61.27 -44.56 96.36
CA LEU A 185 -60.12 -45.42 96.06
C LEU A 185 -59.46 -45.06 94.73
N LEU A 186 -60.23 -44.68 93.70
CA LEU A 186 -59.69 -44.19 92.43
C LEU A 186 -58.95 -42.86 92.60
N HIS A 187 -59.46 -41.96 93.43
CA HIS A 187 -58.78 -40.72 93.77
C HIS A 187 -57.44 -41.00 94.49
N LEU A 188 -57.44 -41.88 95.48
CA LEU A 188 -56.23 -42.32 96.18
C LEU A 188 -55.26 -43.12 95.28
N TYR A 189 -55.77 -43.86 94.31
CA TYR A 189 -54.97 -44.60 93.32
C TYR A 189 -54.34 -43.68 92.28
N ARG A 190 -54.92 -42.49 92.05
CA ARG A 190 -54.37 -41.44 91.17
C ARG A 190 -53.42 -40.49 91.89
N ASN A 191 -53.54 -40.35 93.21
CA ASN A 191 -52.66 -39.50 94.02
C ASN A 191 -51.24 -40.09 94.13
N GLN A 192 -50.24 -39.35 93.64
CA GLN A 192 -48.83 -39.75 93.66
C GLN A 192 -48.07 -39.07 94.82
N PRO A 193 -47.16 -39.78 95.52
CA PRO A 193 -46.21 -39.14 96.42
C PRO A 193 -45.26 -38.20 95.65
N GLU A 194 -45.09 -36.97 96.11
CA GLU A 194 -44.10 -36.03 95.57
C GLU A 194 -42.68 -36.52 95.88
N THR A 195 -42.06 -37.19 94.92
CA THR A 195 -40.65 -37.60 95.07
C THR A 195 -39.73 -36.37 94.91
N PRO A 196 -38.74 -36.15 95.80
CA PRO A 196 -37.84 -35.02 95.72
C PRO A 196 -37.04 -35.04 94.40
N ARG A 197 -36.93 -33.88 93.74
CA ARG A 197 -36.10 -33.71 92.54
C ARG A 197 -34.63 -33.79 92.93
N THR A 198 -33.99 -34.94 92.74
CA THR A 198 -32.53 -35.00 92.79
C THR A 198 -31.98 -34.30 91.54
N GLU A 199 -31.45 -33.09 91.71
CA GLU A 199 -30.66 -32.40 90.68
C GLU A 199 -29.38 -33.19 90.42
N THR A 200 -29.33 -33.87 89.27
CA THR A 200 -28.11 -34.51 88.79
C THR A 200 -27.23 -33.46 88.15
N LEU A 201 -26.14 -33.08 88.82
CA LEU A 201 -25.06 -32.28 88.21
C LEU A 201 -24.56 -32.98 86.94
N LEU A 202 -24.74 -32.29 85.82
CA LEU A 202 -24.23 -32.67 84.51
C LEU A 202 -22.75 -32.35 84.43
N ASP A 203 -21.90 -33.30 84.79
CA ASP A 203 -20.55 -33.35 84.25
C ASP A 203 -20.09 -34.79 84.14
N THR A 204 -19.80 -35.23 82.92
CA THR A 204 -18.83 -36.27 82.49
C THR A 204 -19.24 -36.77 81.11
N ALA A 205 -18.50 -36.31 80.09
CA ALA A 205 -18.65 -36.63 78.68
C ALA A 205 -18.14 -38.05 78.33
N ASN A 206 -18.78 -39.10 78.83
CA ASN A 206 -18.45 -40.48 78.42
C ASN A 206 -19.71 -41.27 77.98
N PRO A 207 -19.86 -41.55 76.67
CA PRO A 207 -21.04 -42.21 76.10
C PRO A 207 -21.11 -43.74 76.32
N TYR A 208 -20.13 -44.34 76.99
CA TYR A 208 -20.09 -45.78 77.30
C TYR A 208 -20.27 -46.10 78.79
N VAL A 209 -20.45 -45.10 79.65
CA VAL A 209 -20.76 -45.34 81.07
C VAL A 209 -22.22 -45.72 81.18
N THR A 210 -22.46 -46.96 81.61
CA THR A 210 -23.77 -47.50 82.01
C THR A 210 -24.31 -46.74 83.23
N ARG A 211 -24.66 -45.46 83.08
CA ARG A 211 -25.45 -44.69 84.05
C ARG A 211 -26.87 -45.25 84.05
N SER A 212 -27.14 -46.35 84.75
CA SER A 212 -28.52 -46.85 84.76
C SER A 212 -28.94 -47.75 85.93
N ALA A 213 -28.03 -48.50 86.56
CA ALA A 213 -28.42 -49.45 87.60
C ALA A 213 -28.51 -48.82 89.00
N GLU A 214 -27.48 -48.09 89.43
CA GLU A 214 -27.36 -47.55 90.79
C GLU A 214 -28.43 -46.49 91.09
N ASN A 215 -28.69 -45.58 90.14
CA ASN A 215 -29.72 -44.54 90.28
C ASN A 215 -31.16 -45.09 90.30
N TYR A 216 -31.41 -46.27 89.71
CA TYR A 216 -32.75 -46.88 89.74
C TYR A 216 -33.02 -47.51 91.10
N GLN A 217 -32.04 -48.23 91.64
CA GLN A 217 -32.15 -48.90 92.94
C GLN A 217 -32.37 -47.88 94.07
N ASP A 218 -31.62 -46.78 94.07
CA ASP A 218 -31.73 -45.72 95.07
C ASP A 218 -33.07 -44.97 94.96
N ALA A 219 -33.49 -44.58 93.74
CA ALA A 219 -34.78 -43.93 93.53
C ALA A 219 -35.98 -44.85 93.82
N HIS A 220 -35.83 -46.16 93.60
CA HIS A 220 -36.82 -47.18 93.95
C HIS A 220 -36.92 -47.34 95.47
N SER A 221 -35.79 -47.33 96.19
CA SER A 221 -35.77 -47.41 97.66
C SER A 221 -36.45 -46.21 98.33
N LEU A 222 -36.26 -44.99 97.79
CA LEU A 222 -36.92 -43.77 98.27
C LEU A 222 -38.43 -43.77 97.98
N LEU A 223 -38.83 -44.31 96.83
CA LEU A 223 -40.25 -44.51 96.49
C LEU A 223 -40.94 -45.46 97.47
N MET A 224 -40.29 -46.59 97.80
CA MET A 224 -40.87 -47.58 98.70
C MET A 224 -41.12 -47.00 100.10
N LYS A 225 -40.18 -46.19 100.61
CA LYS A 225 -40.34 -45.49 101.90
C LYS A 225 -41.52 -44.51 101.88
N ALA A 226 -41.70 -43.74 100.80
CA ALA A 226 -42.83 -42.83 100.67
C ALA A 226 -44.18 -43.57 100.52
N LEU A 227 -44.18 -44.79 99.96
CA LEU A 227 -45.37 -45.64 99.90
C LEU A 227 -45.71 -46.25 101.27
N ASP A 228 -44.70 -46.60 102.07
CA ASP A 228 -44.91 -47.08 103.44
C ASP A 228 -45.60 -46.01 104.32
N GLU A 229 -45.29 -44.72 104.11
CA GLU A 229 -45.96 -43.59 104.80
C GLU A 229 -47.43 -43.41 104.33
N LEU A 230 -47.69 -43.56 103.03
CA LEU A 230 -49.03 -43.42 102.43
C LEU A 230 -49.94 -44.63 102.67
N ASP A 231 -49.38 -45.83 102.87
CA ASP A 231 -50.12 -47.07 103.16
C ASP A 231 -50.46 -47.20 104.66
N SER A 232 -50.04 -46.25 105.51
CA SER A 232 -50.37 -46.21 106.94
C SER A 232 -51.89 -46.33 107.17
N PRO A 233 -52.35 -47.14 108.15
CA PRO A 233 -53.77 -47.34 108.45
C PRO A 233 -54.52 -46.06 108.84
N GLU A 234 -53.80 -44.98 109.13
CA GLU A 234 -54.33 -43.65 109.41
C GLU A 234 -55.01 -43.00 108.18
N HIS A 235 -54.66 -43.44 106.96
CA HIS A 235 -55.17 -42.90 105.70
C HIS A 235 -56.31 -43.75 105.07
N MET A 236 -56.83 -44.74 105.81
CA MET A 236 -57.88 -45.64 105.34
C MET A 236 -59.27 -44.97 105.40
N PRO A 237 -60.09 -45.03 104.33
CA PRO A 237 -61.44 -44.47 104.35
C PRO A 237 -62.35 -45.19 105.36
N SER A 238 -63.22 -44.43 106.04
CA SER A 238 -64.12 -44.97 107.06
C SER A 238 -65.17 -45.90 106.44
N GLY A 239 -65.04 -47.21 106.67
CA GLY A 239 -66.01 -48.24 106.23
C GLY A 239 -65.46 -49.35 105.33
N LEU A 240 -64.16 -49.32 105.00
CA LEU A 240 -63.49 -50.39 104.25
C LEU A 240 -63.01 -51.53 105.16
N ASP A 241 -63.09 -52.77 104.66
CA ASP A 241 -62.49 -53.93 105.33
C ASP A 241 -60.96 -53.90 105.19
N HIS A 242 -60.26 -54.36 106.23
CA HIS A 242 -58.81 -54.35 106.30
C HIS A 242 -58.18 -55.18 105.17
N SER A 243 -58.83 -56.28 104.77
CA SER A 243 -58.37 -57.15 103.68
C SER A 243 -58.43 -56.47 102.30
N VAL A 244 -59.44 -55.62 102.07
CA VAL A 244 -59.61 -54.86 100.82
C VAL A 244 -58.62 -53.70 100.77
N TRP A 245 -58.32 -53.08 101.92
CA TRP A 245 -57.29 -52.04 102.02
C TRP A 245 -55.89 -52.61 101.75
N GLU A 246 -55.53 -53.76 102.30
CA GLU A 246 -54.27 -54.44 101.99
C GLU A 246 -54.16 -54.78 100.49
N HIS A 247 -55.24 -55.27 99.88
CA HIS A 247 -55.28 -55.54 98.44
C HIS A 247 -55.13 -54.27 97.59
N PHE A 248 -55.75 -53.17 98.01
CA PHE A 248 -55.60 -51.85 97.39
C PHE A 248 -54.17 -51.30 97.49
N CYS A 249 -53.55 -51.39 98.66
CA CYS A 249 -52.15 -50.99 98.88
C CYS A 249 -51.21 -51.79 97.96
N LEU A 250 -51.43 -53.10 97.82
CA LEU A 250 -50.68 -53.94 96.88
C LEU A 250 -50.90 -53.53 95.41
N ALA A 251 -52.13 -53.26 95.00
CA ALA A 251 -52.43 -52.79 93.65
C ALA A 251 -51.81 -51.41 93.36
N ARG A 252 -51.80 -50.52 94.35
CA ARG A 252 -51.15 -49.19 94.30
C ARG A 252 -49.63 -49.32 94.19
N ARG A 253 -48.99 -50.18 95.00
CA ARG A 253 -47.54 -50.47 94.91
C ARG A 253 -47.17 -51.01 93.52
N ASN A 254 -47.90 -52.00 93.02
CA ASN A 254 -47.68 -52.57 91.69
C ASN A 254 -47.82 -51.53 90.56
N LYS A 255 -48.80 -50.62 90.67
CA LYS A 255 -48.95 -49.49 89.73
C LYS A 255 -47.74 -48.55 89.78
N MET A 256 -47.32 -48.17 90.97
CA MET A 256 -46.22 -47.21 91.14
C MET A 256 -44.88 -47.79 90.70
N GLU A 257 -44.61 -49.06 91.00
CA GLU A 257 -43.45 -49.80 90.50
C GLU A 257 -43.46 -49.87 88.97
N SER A 258 -44.59 -50.25 88.38
CA SER A 258 -44.71 -50.35 86.92
C SER A 258 -44.63 -48.99 86.21
N GLU A 259 -45.20 -47.93 86.76
CA GLU A 259 -45.07 -46.56 86.23
C GLU A 259 -43.62 -46.04 86.31
N LYS A 260 -42.91 -46.30 87.41
CA LYS A 260 -41.50 -45.91 87.55
C LYS A 260 -40.60 -46.73 86.63
N LEU A 261 -40.86 -48.03 86.49
CA LEU A 261 -40.21 -48.90 85.52
C LEU A 261 -40.46 -48.39 84.09
N VAL A 262 -41.68 -48.00 83.76
CA VAL A 262 -42.05 -47.41 82.46
C VAL A 262 -41.32 -46.09 82.23
N LYS A 263 -41.29 -45.18 83.22
CA LYS A 263 -40.56 -43.90 83.12
C LYS A 263 -39.07 -44.14 82.90
N TRP A 264 -38.47 -45.11 83.59
CA TRP A 264 -37.07 -45.50 83.39
C TRP A 264 -36.81 -46.10 82.00
N LYS A 265 -37.65 -47.06 81.58
CA LYS A 265 -37.58 -47.65 80.24
C LYS A 265 -37.81 -46.61 79.14
N ALA A 266 -38.70 -45.64 79.35
CA ALA A 266 -38.95 -44.54 78.41
C ALA A 266 -37.73 -43.61 78.28
N ARG A 267 -37.02 -43.31 79.38
CA ARG A 267 -35.74 -42.59 79.34
C ARG A 267 -34.68 -43.40 78.59
N ALA A 268 -34.51 -44.68 78.91
CA ALA A 268 -33.59 -45.56 78.20
C ALA A 268 -33.90 -45.63 76.69
N LEU A 269 -35.19 -45.67 76.32
CA LEU A 269 -35.61 -45.60 74.92
C LEU A 269 -35.29 -44.26 74.25
N ALA A 270 -35.45 -43.13 74.96
CA ALA A 270 -35.10 -41.83 74.43
C ALA A 270 -33.59 -41.73 74.15
N ASP A 271 -32.75 -42.19 75.08
CA ASP A 271 -31.30 -42.23 74.91
C ASP A 271 -30.89 -43.14 73.75
N MET A 272 -31.53 -44.31 73.62
CA MET A 272 -31.31 -45.22 72.51
C MET A 272 -31.76 -44.63 71.17
N ARG A 273 -32.89 -43.93 71.11
CA ARG A 273 -33.36 -43.22 69.90
C ARG A 273 -32.41 -42.11 69.49
N ALA A 274 -31.90 -41.32 70.44
CA ALA A 274 -30.89 -40.30 70.17
C ALA A 274 -29.56 -40.92 69.69
N CYS A 275 -29.18 -42.09 70.22
CA CYS A 275 -28.04 -42.85 69.71
C CYS A 275 -28.29 -43.34 68.28
N LEU A 276 -29.47 -43.92 68.00
CA LEU A 276 -29.84 -44.40 66.67
C LEU A 276 -29.84 -43.26 65.66
N GLN A 277 -30.41 -42.10 65.99
CA GLN A 277 -30.43 -40.93 65.11
C GLN A 277 -29.01 -40.49 64.75
N ARG A 278 -28.11 -40.35 65.74
CA ARG A 278 -26.69 -40.03 65.47
C ARG A 278 -26.03 -41.03 64.51
N ARG A 279 -26.33 -42.33 64.65
CA ARG A 279 -25.80 -43.36 63.74
C ARG A 279 -26.42 -43.29 62.34
N VAL A 280 -27.69 -42.89 62.22
CA VAL A 280 -28.33 -42.64 60.92
C VAL A 280 -27.64 -41.49 60.21
N ASP A 281 -27.46 -40.37 60.91
CA ASP A 281 -26.80 -39.18 60.36
C ASP A 281 -25.36 -39.49 59.92
N GLU A 282 -24.61 -40.25 60.74
CA GLU A 282 -23.27 -40.76 60.38
C GLU A 282 -23.29 -41.65 59.12
N ASN A 283 -24.28 -42.54 58.99
CA ASN A 283 -24.42 -43.41 57.81
C ASN A 283 -24.78 -42.63 56.55
N GLU A 284 -25.66 -41.63 56.66
CA GLU A 284 -26.01 -40.74 55.56
C GLU A 284 -24.80 -39.93 55.09
N LYS A 285 -24.01 -39.40 56.03
CA LYS A 285 -22.74 -38.73 55.71
C LYS A 285 -21.76 -39.65 55.00
N ILE A 286 -21.59 -40.90 55.47
CA ILE A 286 -20.72 -41.88 54.80
C ILE A 286 -21.25 -42.22 53.39
N LYS A 287 -22.58 -42.30 53.20
CA LYS A 287 -23.17 -42.52 51.88
C LYS A 287 -22.89 -41.36 50.93
N SER A 288 -23.10 -40.11 51.35
CA SER A 288 -22.82 -38.94 50.50
C SER A 288 -21.34 -38.83 50.14
N GLU A 289 -20.43 -39.10 51.10
CA GLU A 289 -18.99 -39.13 50.83
C GLU A 289 -18.63 -40.23 49.80
N LEU A 290 -19.25 -41.40 49.93
CA LEU A 290 -19.07 -42.52 49.01
C LEU A 290 -19.60 -42.19 47.61
N GLU A 291 -20.78 -41.58 47.50
CA GLU A 291 -21.34 -41.12 46.22
C GLU A 291 -20.44 -40.06 45.56
N ASN A 292 -19.97 -39.06 46.29
CA ASN A 292 -19.05 -38.05 45.77
C ASN A 292 -17.77 -38.69 45.22
N THR A 293 -17.15 -39.60 45.98
CA THR A 293 -15.93 -40.30 45.51
C THR A 293 -16.19 -41.18 44.28
N PHE A 294 -17.39 -41.74 44.12
CA PHE A 294 -17.74 -42.46 42.90
C PHE A 294 -17.83 -41.53 41.68
N HIS A 295 -18.44 -40.35 41.84
CA HIS A 295 -18.49 -39.36 40.76
C HIS A 295 -17.09 -38.89 40.36
N GLU A 296 -16.21 -38.61 41.34
CA GLU A 296 -14.82 -38.26 41.07
C GLU A 296 -14.05 -39.37 40.34
N LEU A 297 -14.28 -40.64 40.70
CA LEU A 297 -13.68 -41.78 40.00
C LEU A 297 -14.16 -41.91 38.55
N ILE A 298 -15.45 -41.65 38.28
CA ILE A 298 -15.98 -41.65 36.92
C ILE A 298 -15.34 -40.52 36.10
N TRP A 299 -15.29 -39.32 36.67
CA TRP A 299 -14.66 -38.16 36.02
C TRP A 299 -13.18 -38.41 35.70
N LEU A 300 -12.41 -38.97 36.64
CA LEU A 300 -11.00 -39.32 36.39
C LEU A 300 -10.83 -40.35 35.28
N LYS A 301 -11.72 -41.36 35.20
CA LYS A 301 -11.68 -42.35 34.13
C LYS A 301 -11.95 -41.72 32.76
N GLU A 302 -12.88 -40.79 32.68
CA GLU A 302 -13.16 -40.05 31.45
C GLU A 302 -11.96 -39.18 31.03
N GLU A 303 -11.36 -38.45 31.97
CA GLU A 303 -10.14 -37.66 31.69
C GLU A 303 -8.98 -38.56 31.22
N LYS A 304 -8.75 -39.69 31.90
CA LYS A 304 -7.75 -40.67 31.49
C LYS A 304 -8.01 -41.19 30.07
N MET A 305 -9.26 -41.52 29.74
CA MET A 305 -9.62 -41.95 28.38
C MET A 305 -9.37 -40.86 27.33
N LYS A 306 -9.70 -39.59 27.63
CA LYS A 306 -9.44 -38.47 26.72
C LYS A 306 -7.94 -38.32 26.44
N LEU A 307 -7.12 -38.39 27.48
CA LEU A 307 -5.66 -38.27 27.35
C LEU A 307 -5.07 -39.43 26.56
N GLN A 308 -5.55 -40.65 26.77
CA GLN A 308 -5.11 -41.83 26.02
C GLN A 308 -5.49 -41.76 24.52
N GLN A 309 -6.62 -41.12 24.21
CA GLN A 309 -7.06 -40.91 22.82
C GLN A 309 -6.39 -39.69 22.17
N ASN A 310 -6.01 -38.69 22.96
CA ASN A 310 -5.38 -37.46 22.49
C ASN A 310 -3.89 -37.67 22.24
N VAL A 311 -3.57 -38.19 21.05
CA VAL A 311 -2.19 -38.42 20.64
C VAL A 311 -1.56 -37.13 20.13
N ILE A 312 -0.44 -36.74 20.73
CA ILE A 312 0.36 -35.60 20.26
C ILE A 312 1.05 -35.98 18.95
N VAL A 313 0.76 -35.24 17.89
CA VAL A 313 1.41 -35.38 16.57
C VAL A 313 2.30 -34.18 16.33
N GLN A 314 3.57 -34.42 16.01
CA GLN A 314 4.53 -33.37 15.70
C GLN A 314 4.61 -33.14 14.19
N PHE A 315 4.41 -31.89 13.77
CA PHE A 315 4.57 -31.48 12.38
C PHE A 315 5.85 -30.65 12.20
N LEU A 316 6.54 -30.88 11.09
CA LEU A 316 7.73 -30.12 10.72
C LEU A 316 7.34 -29.10 9.65
N LEU A 317 7.19 -27.84 10.05
CA LEU A 317 6.81 -26.73 9.18
C LEU A 317 8.00 -25.80 8.98
N LYS A 318 8.15 -25.27 7.76
CA LYS A 318 9.17 -24.27 7.45
C LYS A 318 8.75 -22.88 7.91
N GLN A 319 9.73 -22.02 8.20
CA GLN A 319 9.48 -20.60 8.43
C GLN A 319 8.77 -19.99 7.21
N GLY A 320 7.64 -19.31 7.43
CA GLY A 320 6.73 -18.82 6.39
C GLY A 320 5.49 -19.69 6.15
N GLN A 321 5.46 -20.94 6.65
CA GLN A 321 4.22 -21.73 6.75
C GLN A 321 3.51 -21.52 8.10
N VAL A 322 4.21 -20.90 9.05
CA VAL A 322 3.69 -20.47 10.34
C VAL A 322 3.59 -18.96 10.28
N GLU A 323 2.38 -18.43 10.37
CA GLU A 323 2.08 -16.99 10.29
C GLU A 323 2.05 -16.30 11.66
N LEU A 324 2.53 -16.98 12.71
CA LEU A 324 2.58 -16.46 14.07
C LEU A 324 3.85 -15.66 14.31
N GLU A 325 3.73 -14.61 15.13
CA GLU A 325 4.89 -13.84 15.59
C GLU A 325 5.79 -14.72 16.49
N SER A 326 7.07 -14.78 16.16
CA SER A 326 8.02 -15.57 16.94
C SER A 326 8.39 -14.86 18.24
N THR A 327 7.73 -15.20 19.35
CA THR A 327 8.24 -14.93 20.69
C THR A 327 9.37 -15.91 21.04
N GLN A 328 10.21 -15.59 22.04
CA GLN A 328 11.30 -16.47 22.50
C GLN A 328 10.81 -17.87 22.92
N ILE A 329 9.57 -17.94 23.40
CA ILE A 329 8.80 -19.18 23.56
C ILE A 329 7.54 -18.98 22.72
N PRO A 330 7.41 -19.62 21.56
CA PRO A 330 6.25 -19.46 20.71
C PRO A 330 5.03 -20.09 21.38
N ASP A 331 3.99 -19.27 21.60
CA ASP A 331 2.69 -19.75 22.07
C ASP A 331 1.83 -20.11 20.85
N TYR A 332 1.41 -21.37 20.79
CA TYR A 332 0.59 -21.92 19.70
C TYR A 332 -0.86 -22.14 20.12
N SER A 333 -1.29 -21.59 21.27
CA SER A 333 -2.65 -21.78 21.78
C SER A 333 -3.73 -21.29 20.81
N ASP A 334 -3.46 -20.20 20.09
CA ASP A 334 -4.35 -19.62 19.08
C ASP A 334 -4.05 -20.13 17.65
N ALA A 335 -3.18 -21.13 17.50
CA ALA A 335 -2.79 -21.64 16.20
C ALA A 335 -3.85 -22.58 15.61
N VAL A 336 -4.17 -22.40 14.33
CA VAL A 336 -5.09 -23.27 13.58
C VAL A 336 -4.34 -23.91 12.42
N LEU A 337 -4.45 -25.23 12.29
CA LEU A 337 -3.92 -25.95 11.14
C LEU A 337 -4.90 -25.83 9.96
N ILE A 338 -4.46 -25.18 8.90
CA ILE A 338 -5.24 -24.98 7.67
C ILE A 338 -4.63 -25.83 6.56
N ASP A 339 -5.48 -26.49 5.76
CA ASP A 339 -5.00 -27.23 4.59
C ASP A 339 -4.44 -26.26 3.54
N ARG A 340 -3.32 -26.65 2.94
CA ARG A 340 -2.60 -25.85 1.94
C ARG A 340 -3.47 -25.57 0.72
N SER A 341 -4.35 -26.49 0.34
CA SER A 341 -5.27 -26.35 -0.79
C SER A 341 -6.09 -25.05 -0.70
N VAL A 342 -6.61 -24.72 0.47
CA VAL A 342 -7.43 -23.52 0.70
C VAL A 342 -6.62 -22.25 0.44
N VAL A 343 -5.37 -22.20 0.91
CA VAL A 343 -4.48 -21.05 0.71
C VAL A 343 -4.07 -20.94 -0.77
N GLU A 344 -3.79 -22.05 -1.43
CA GLU A 344 -3.45 -22.09 -2.85
C GLU A 344 -4.62 -21.66 -3.73
N GLU A 345 -5.84 -22.12 -3.44
CA GLU A 345 -7.06 -21.70 -4.12
C GLU A 345 -7.31 -20.20 -3.98
N LEU A 346 -7.14 -19.67 -2.76
CA LEU A 346 -7.22 -18.22 -2.52
C LEU A 346 -6.16 -17.45 -3.29
N ASN A 347 -4.90 -17.93 -3.31
CA ASN A 347 -3.82 -17.31 -4.07
C ASN A 347 -4.07 -17.35 -5.58
N CYS A 348 -4.59 -18.45 -6.12
CA CYS A 348 -5.00 -18.55 -7.52
C CYS A 348 -6.13 -17.56 -7.83
N SER A 349 -7.12 -17.43 -6.95
CA SER A 349 -8.21 -16.46 -7.08
C SER A 349 -7.68 -15.02 -7.05
N LEU A 350 -6.77 -14.70 -6.12
CA LEU A 350 -6.11 -13.39 -6.02
C LEU A 350 -5.30 -13.08 -7.27
N ALA A 351 -4.55 -14.04 -7.80
CA ALA A 351 -3.79 -13.88 -9.04
C ALA A 351 -4.72 -13.59 -10.23
N ALA A 352 -5.82 -14.35 -10.36
CA ALA A 352 -6.81 -14.13 -11.41
C ALA A 352 -7.50 -12.75 -11.29
N GLN A 353 -7.78 -12.27 -10.08
CA GLN A 353 -8.30 -10.91 -9.86
C GLN A 353 -7.25 -9.85 -10.19
N GLY A 354 -5.99 -10.10 -9.85
CA GLY A 354 -4.85 -9.25 -10.21
C GLY A 354 -4.70 -9.12 -11.72
N GLU A 355 -4.79 -10.23 -12.46
CA GLU A 355 -4.74 -10.25 -13.92
C GLU A 355 -5.92 -9.48 -14.52
N LYS A 356 -7.16 -9.68 -14.04
CA LYS A 356 -8.32 -8.89 -14.46
C LYS A 356 -8.10 -7.39 -14.26
N LYS A 357 -7.52 -6.99 -13.12
CA LYS A 357 -7.19 -5.59 -12.84
C LYS A 357 -6.15 -5.05 -13.83
N ILE A 358 -5.12 -5.84 -14.13
CA ILE A 358 -4.08 -5.45 -15.09
C ILE A 358 -4.67 -5.31 -16.50
N THR A 359 -5.49 -6.27 -16.94
CA THR A 359 -6.17 -6.21 -18.25
C THR A 359 -7.05 -4.98 -18.35
N ALA A 360 -7.86 -4.67 -17.33
CA ALA A 360 -8.68 -3.45 -17.30
C ALA A 360 -7.81 -2.18 -17.33
N MET A 361 -6.65 -2.17 -16.64
CA MET A 361 -5.71 -1.05 -16.70
C MET A 361 -5.08 -0.88 -18.10
N VAL A 362 -4.78 -1.99 -18.78
CA VAL A 362 -4.26 -1.97 -20.15
C VAL A 362 -5.31 -1.46 -21.13
N GLU A 363 -6.54 -1.96 -21.03
CA GLU A 363 -7.68 -1.48 -21.84
C GLU A 363 -7.93 0.01 -21.63
N PHE A 364 -7.92 0.49 -20.38
CA PHE A 364 -8.07 1.92 -20.09
C PHE A 364 -6.95 2.77 -20.69
N LYS A 365 -5.70 2.29 -20.59
CA LYS A 365 -4.53 2.94 -21.18
C LYS A 365 -4.67 3.03 -22.71
N ASP A 366 -5.09 1.95 -23.37
CA ASP A 366 -5.23 1.93 -24.83
C ASP A 366 -6.47 2.73 -25.30
N PHE A 367 -7.56 2.75 -24.52
CA PHE A 367 -8.69 3.65 -24.74
C PHE A 367 -8.27 5.13 -24.65
N SER A 368 -7.47 5.49 -23.64
CA SER A 368 -6.95 6.86 -23.49
C SER A 368 -6.05 7.26 -24.65
N LYS A 369 -5.20 6.35 -25.15
CA LYS A 369 -4.41 6.59 -26.38
C LYS A 369 -5.31 6.80 -27.59
N GLY A 370 -6.37 6.01 -27.74
CA GLY A 370 -7.35 6.16 -28.80
C GLY A 370 -8.03 7.53 -28.78
N ILE A 371 -8.42 8.02 -27.60
CA ILE A 371 -8.97 9.38 -27.44
C ILE A 371 -7.96 10.43 -27.90
N ILE A 372 -6.71 10.36 -27.43
CA ILE A 372 -5.67 11.34 -27.80
C ILE A 372 -5.42 11.34 -29.32
N GLN A 373 -5.41 10.16 -29.95
CA GLN A 373 -5.27 10.05 -31.40
C GLN A 373 -6.45 10.68 -32.14
N LEU A 374 -7.68 10.42 -31.70
CA LEU A 374 -8.88 11.01 -32.28
C LEU A 374 -8.92 12.53 -32.10
N GLU A 375 -8.52 13.05 -30.94
CA GLU A 375 -8.39 14.50 -30.70
C GLU A 375 -7.37 15.14 -31.64
N TRP A 376 -6.23 14.47 -31.87
CA TRP A 376 -5.23 14.93 -32.81
C TRP A 376 -5.76 14.93 -34.25
N GLU A 377 -6.45 13.87 -34.67
CA GLU A 377 -7.08 13.77 -35.99
C GLU A 377 -8.15 14.87 -36.17
N HIS A 378 -8.99 15.09 -35.16
CA HIS A 378 -9.97 16.17 -35.16
C HIS A 378 -9.30 17.53 -35.36
N LYS A 379 -8.27 17.84 -34.57
CA LYS A 379 -7.53 19.10 -34.67
C LYS A 379 -6.84 19.26 -36.03
N LYS A 380 -6.31 18.18 -36.61
CA LYS A 380 -5.76 18.18 -37.97
C LYS A 380 -6.84 18.53 -38.99
N MET A 381 -8.02 17.91 -38.91
CA MET A 381 -9.13 18.18 -39.82
C MET A 381 -9.64 19.62 -39.66
N GLU A 382 -9.72 20.15 -38.43
CA GLU A 382 -10.06 21.56 -38.18
C GLU A 382 -9.06 22.52 -38.84
N MET A 383 -7.75 22.25 -38.73
CA MET A 383 -6.72 23.04 -39.40
C MET A 383 -6.83 22.97 -40.93
N GLN A 384 -7.13 21.78 -41.48
CA GLN A 384 -7.37 21.63 -42.93
C GLN A 384 -8.62 22.40 -43.38
N ILE A 385 -9.70 22.37 -42.60
CA ILE A 385 -10.90 23.17 -42.87
C ILE A 385 -10.57 24.66 -42.85
N GLN A 386 -9.76 25.11 -41.89
CA GLN A 386 -9.36 26.51 -41.79
C GLN A 386 -8.47 26.94 -42.97
N ASP A 387 -7.48 26.13 -43.36
CA ASP A 387 -6.65 26.35 -44.55
C ASP A 387 -7.50 26.42 -45.83
N LEU A 388 -8.46 25.51 -46.00
CA LEU A 388 -9.39 25.56 -47.14
C LEU A 388 -10.29 26.80 -47.11
N LYS A 389 -10.76 27.23 -45.94
CA LYS A 389 -11.52 28.48 -45.79
C LYS A 389 -10.68 29.70 -46.13
N GLU A 390 -9.41 29.73 -45.72
CA GLU A 390 -8.48 30.80 -46.06
C GLU A 390 -8.19 30.82 -47.56
N LYS A 391 -7.87 29.68 -48.17
CA LYS A 391 -7.73 29.57 -49.63
C LYS A 391 -8.98 30.03 -50.38
N ALA A 392 -10.17 29.69 -49.90
CA ALA A 392 -11.41 30.17 -50.50
C ALA A 392 -11.56 31.70 -50.37
N ARG A 393 -11.21 32.28 -49.23
CA ARG A 393 -11.18 33.74 -49.04
C ARG A 393 -10.18 34.40 -49.98
N ASP A 394 -8.99 33.82 -50.11
CA ASP A 394 -7.93 34.35 -50.98
C ASP A 394 -8.39 34.35 -52.44
N ILE A 395 -9.05 33.29 -52.91
CA ILE A 395 -9.64 33.24 -54.26
C ILE A 395 -10.68 34.35 -54.47
N VAL A 396 -11.53 34.61 -53.47
CA VAL A 396 -12.54 35.69 -53.56
C VAL A 396 -11.90 37.08 -53.55
N ILE A 397 -10.83 37.28 -52.78
CA ILE A 397 -10.13 38.56 -52.66
C ILE A 397 -9.20 38.82 -53.86
N LEU A 398 -8.80 37.76 -54.59
CA LEU A 398 -7.88 37.86 -55.70
C LEU A 398 -8.43 38.85 -56.76
N PRO A 399 -7.76 39.99 -56.99
CA PRO A 399 -8.24 40.97 -57.97
C PRO A 399 -8.07 40.37 -59.36
N ILE A 400 -9.17 39.92 -59.95
CA ILE A 400 -9.18 39.37 -61.30
C ILE A 400 -8.99 40.53 -62.28
N SER A 401 -7.84 40.56 -62.96
CA SER A 401 -7.60 41.46 -64.09
C SER A 401 -8.70 41.31 -65.15
N LYS A 402 -9.02 42.41 -65.86
CA LYS A 402 -9.98 42.37 -66.97
C LYS A 402 -9.62 41.32 -68.02
N ASP A 403 -8.33 41.08 -68.25
CA ASP A 403 -7.85 40.06 -69.19
C ASP A 403 -8.15 38.64 -68.69
N CYS A 404 -8.00 38.40 -67.38
CA CYS A 404 -8.37 37.12 -66.76
C CYS A 404 -9.89 36.90 -66.76
N GLN A 405 -10.70 37.96 -66.60
CA GLN A 405 -12.16 37.86 -66.73
C GLN A 405 -12.56 37.47 -68.16
N LEU A 406 -11.94 38.09 -69.18
CA LEU A 406 -12.18 37.78 -70.59
C LEU A 406 -11.76 36.34 -70.92
N PHE A 407 -10.65 35.85 -70.38
CA PHE A 407 -10.20 34.47 -70.53
C PHE A 407 -11.19 33.45 -69.94
N LEU A 408 -11.75 33.73 -68.76
CA LEU A 408 -12.67 32.83 -68.07
C LEU A 408 -14.10 32.83 -68.65
N THR A 409 -14.53 33.94 -69.28
CA THR A 409 -15.91 34.09 -69.80
C THR A 409 -16.06 33.74 -71.28
N VAL A 410 -15.01 33.91 -72.10
CA VAL A 410 -15.07 33.66 -73.54
C VAL A 410 -14.52 32.28 -73.84
N GLN A 411 -15.36 31.36 -74.34
CA GLN A 411 -14.97 29.98 -74.67
C GLN A 411 -13.82 29.88 -75.70
N ASN A 412 -13.65 30.92 -76.52
CA ASN A 412 -12.68 31.01 -77.60
C ASN A 412 -11.84 32.29 -77.47
N TYR A 413 -11.14 32.42 -76.33
CA TYR A 413 -10.34 33.60 -75.99
C TYR A 413 -9.31 33.95 -77.08
N ASP A 414 -8.64 32.94 -77.62
CA ASP A 414 -7.62 33.13 -78.67
C ASP A 414 -8.22 33.75 -79.94
N THR A 415 -9.46 33.39 -80.28
CA THR A 415 -10.15 33.93 -81.46
C THR A 415 -10.65 35.35 -81.22
N HIS A 416 -11.11 35.65 -80.00
CA HIS A 416 -11.49 37.01 -79.60
C HIS A 416 -10.27 37.96 -79.59
N ILE A 417 -9.14 37.52 -79.03
CA ILE A 417 -7.89 38.26 -79.11
C ILE A 417 -7.46 38.46 -80.55
N ALA A 418 -7.48 37.40 -81.38
CA ALA A 418 -7.09 37.51 -82.78
C ALA A 418 -7.96 38.52 -83.55
N GLN A 419 -9.27 38.56 -83.28
CA GLN A 419 -10.18 39.54 -83.87
C GLN A 419 -9.91 40.97 -83.38
N HIS A 420 -9.67 41.15 -82.07
CA HIS A 420 -9.32 42.45 -81.50
C HIS A 420 -7.98 42.96 -82.04
N LEU A 421 -6.96 42.09 -82.10
CA LEU A 421 -5.67 42.39 -82.70
C LEU A 421 -5.81 42.74 -84.18
N ALA A 422 -6.59 41.98 -84.96
CA ALA A 422 -6.87 42.29 -86.36
C ALA A 422 -7.57 43.66 -86.52
N GLY A 423 -8.51 44.01 -85.63
CA GLY A 423 -9.16 45.32 -85.64
C GLY A 423 -8.21 46.47 -85.29
N MET A 424 -7.31 46.26 -84.33
CA MET A 424 -6.26 47.23 -83.98
C MET A 424 -5.25 47.39 -85.13
N GLU A 425 -4.83 46.30 -85.76
CA GLU A 425 -3.94 46.30 -86.93
C GLU A 425 -4.57 47.04 -88.11
N GLN A 426 -5.86 46.83 -88.38
CA GLN A 426 -6.58 47.60 -89.40
C GLN A 426 -6.62 49.09 -89.08
N SER A 427 -6.90 49.46 -87.82
CA SER A 427 -6.91 50.87 -87.38
C SER A 427 -5.52 51.51 -87.48
N LEU A 428 -4.48 50.78 -87.10
CA LEU A 428 -3.08 51.20 -87.26
C LEU A 428 -2.72 51.36 -88.74
N GLY A 429 -3.15 50.46 -89.61
CA GLY A 429 -2.96 50.57 -91.06
C GLY A 429 -3.61 51.81 -91.64
N VAL A 430 -4.85 52.13 -91.23
CA VAL A 430 -5.55 53.37 -91.64
C VAL A 430 -4.81 54.62 -91.13
N MET A 431 -4.32 54.60 -89.88
CA MET A 431 -3.52 55.70 -89.33
C MET A 431 -2.18 55.87 -90.05
N ASP A 432 -1.51 54.79 -90.43
CA ASP A 432 -0.25 54.82 -91.18
C ASP A 432 -0.45 55.35 -92.61
N GLU A 433 -1.51 54.93 -93.30
CA GLU A 433 -1.97 55.50 -94.57
C GLU A 433 -2.18 57.01 -94.49
N LEU A 434 -2.90 57.47 -93.46
CA LEU A 434 -3.15 58.88 -93.20
C LEU A 434 -1.86 59.63 -92.89
N HIS A 435 -0.99 59.05 -92.06
CA HIS A 435 0.31 59.61 -91.71
C HIS A 435 1.17 59.77 -92.97
N LYS A 436 1.28 58.74 -93.83
CA LYS A 436 1.99 58.80 -95.11
C LYS A 436 1.43 59.89 -96.03
N LYS A 437 0.11 60.07 -96.12
CA LYS A 437 -0.53 61.15 -96.89
C LYS A 437 -0.16 62.53 -96.31
N ASN A 438 -0.21 62.68 -94.98
CA ASN A 438 0.17 63.90 -94.29
C ASN A 438 1.66 64.23 -94.49
N VAL A 439 2.56 63.26 -94.36
CA VAL A 439 3.99 63.43 -94.63
C VAL A 439 4.23 63.89 -96.07
N LYS A 440 3.58 63.26 -97.06
CA LYS A 440 3.67 63.70 -98.47
C LYS A 440 3.19 65.14 -98.67
N LYS A 441 2.10 65.56 -98.00
CA LYS A 441 1.59 66.93 -98.04
C LYS A 441 2.59 67.93 -97.43
N HIS A 442 3.17 67.60 -96.29
CA HIS A 442 4.20 68.43 -95.65
C HIS A 442 5.47 68.50 -96.51
N GLN A 443 5.91 67.40 -97.11
CA GLN A 443 7.05 67.39 -98.04
C GLN A 443 6.81 68.26 -99.28
N LYS A 444 5.57 68.32 -99.81
CA LYS A 444 5.21 69.26 -100.89
C LYS A 444 5.32 70.71 -100.43
N LYS A 445 4.74 71.05 -99.27
CA LYS A 445 4.87 72.40 -98.67
C LYS A 445 6.33 72.78 -98.42
N VAL A 446 7.15 71.86 -97.92
CA VAL A 446 8.60 72.11 -97.72
C VAL A 446 9.29 72.39 -99.05
N ARG A 447 8.95 71.68 -100.14
CA ARG A 447 9.50 71.96 -101.48
C ARG A 447 9.08 73.33 -102.01
N GLU A 448 7.82 73.72 -101.81
CA GLU A 448 7.32 75.04 -102.20
C GLU A 448 8.02 76.15 -101.40
N LEU A 449 8.15 75.98 -100.09
CA LEU A 449 8.87 76.92 -99.23
C LEU A 449 10.36 77.02 -99.61
N LYS A 450 11.03 75.90 -99.89
CA LYS A 450 12.43 75.92 -100.37
C LYS A 450 12.59 76.69 -101.68
N LYS A 451 11.66 76.53 -102.64
CA LYS A 451 11.65 77.34 -103.87
C LYS A 451 11.45 78.82 -103.57
N SER A 452 10.52 79.15 -102.68
CA SER A 452 10.27 80.53 -102.27
C SER A 452 11.47 81.15 -101.55
N ILE A 453 12.17 80.37 -100.71
CA ILE A 453 13.41 80.80 -100.05
C ILE A 453 14.48 81.07 -101.10
N HIS A 454 14.69 80.16 -102.06
CA HIS A 454 15.69 80.37 -103.10
C HIS A 454 15.42 81.61 -103.95
N LEU A 455 14.14 81.86 -104.33
CA LEU A 455 13.75 83.08 -105.03
C LEU A 455 14.00 84.33 -104.17
N LYS A 456 13.76 84.28 -102.87
CA LYS A 456 14.04 85.38 -101.94
C LYS A 456 15.53 85.58 -101.70
N GLU A 457 16.33 84.52 -101.65
CA GLU A 457 17.79 84.58 -101.57
C GLU A 457 18.38 85.22 -102.83
N GLN A 458 17.88 84.85 -104.01
CA GLN A 458 18.28 85.44 -105.28
C GLN A 458 17.91 86.93 -105.35
N ALA A 459 16.68 87.29 -104.96
CA ALA A 459 16.26 88.69 -104.85
C ALA A 459 17.09 89.46 -103.81
N ASN A 460 17.44 88.85 -102.67
CA ASN A 460 18.31 89.46 -101.67
C ASN A 460 19.74 89.63 -102.16
N TYR A 461 20.24 88.71 -102.98
CA TYR A 461 21.54 88.81 -103.63
C TYR A 461 21.56 89.97 -104.63
N ASP A 462 20.52 90.09 -105.46
CA ASP A 462 20.36 91.20 -106.40
C ASP A 462 20.24 92.54 -105.67
N LEU A 463 19.46 92.60 -104.59
CA LEU A 463 19.36 93.79 -103.73
C LEU A 463 20.68 94.11 -103.03
N SER A 464 21.46 93.09 -102.64
CA SER A 464 22.80 93.29 -102.07
C SER A 464 23.78 93.83 -103.12
N LEU A 465 23.65 93.39 -104.38
CA LEU A 465 24.43 93.91 -105.50
C LEU A 465 24.06 95.37 -105.76
N GLN A 466 22.76 95.67 -105.82
CA GLN A 466 22.25 97.04 -105.95
C GLN A 466 22.69 97.90 -104.76
N LEU A 467 22.70 97.40 -103.53
CA LEU A 467 23.21 98.13 -102.36
C LEU A 467 24.70 98.44 -102.49
N LYS A 468 25.51 97.51 -103.00
CA LYS A 468 26.93 97.77 -103.26
C LYS A 468 27.11 98.83 -104.34
N GLU A 469 26.32 98.77 -105.41
CA GLU A 469 26.34 99.74 -106.50
C GLU A 469 25.86 101.12 -106.02
N MET A 470 24.80 101.16 -105.21
CA MET A 470 24.33 102.37 -104.55
C MET A 470 25.37 102.91 -103.58
N LEU A 471 26.07 102.07 -102.82
CA LEU A 471 27.14 102.49 -101.92
C LEU A 471 28.31 103.10 -102.70
N ILE A 472 28.68 102.54 -103.85
CA ILE A 472 29.65 103.14 -104.76
C ILE A 472 29.13 104.50 -105.24
N SER A 473 27.90 104.59 -105.74
CA SER A 473 27.32 105.86 -106.21
C SER A 473 27.17 106.91 -105.09
N VAL A 474 26.91 106.49 -103.86
CA VAL A 474 26.82 107.35 -102.68
C VAL A 474 28.23 107.76 -102.25
N SER A 475 29.24 106.89 -102.34
CA SER A 475 30.62 107.26 -102.06
C SER A 475 31.17 108.25 -103.11
N GLU A 476 30.84 108.06 -104.39
CA GLU A 476 31.16 108.99 -105.48
C GLU A 476 30.44 110.32 -105.28
N ARG A 477 29.12 110.29 -104.99
CA ARG A 477 28.36 111.49 -104.66
C ARG A 477 28.84 112.15 -103.38
N MET A 478 29.32 111.41 -102.39
CA MET A 478 29.86 111.94 -101.13
C MET A 478 31.25 112.54 -101.34
N HIS A 479 32.03 112.04 -102.30
CA HIS A 479 33.24 112.70 -102.78
C HIS A 479 32.91 113.99 -103.54
N ILE A 480 31.85 114.00 -104.37
CA ILE A 480 31.39 115.22 -105.06
C ILE A 480 30.79 116.24 -104.07
N PHE A 481 30.00 115.80 -103.07
CA PHE A 481 29.42 116.65 -102.02
C PHE A 481 30.45 117.16 -101.01
N LYS A 482 31.56 116.44 -100.80
CA LYS A 482 32.71 116.94 -100.02
C LYS A 482 33.55 117.94 -100.80
N ALA A 483 33.52 117.91 -102.12
CA ALA A 483 34.20 118.88 -102.98
C ALA A 483 33.39 120.16 -103.22
N ALA A 484 32.06 120.12 -103.05
CA ALA A 484 31.15 121.26 -103.15
C ALA A 484 30.51 121.56 -101.78
N ASP A 485 31.17 122.40 -100.97
CA ASP A 485 30.74 122.83 -99.62
C ASP A 485 29.29 123.35 -99.59
N THR A 486 28.33 122.44 -99.42
CA THR A 486 26.88 122.70 -99.39
C THR A 486 26.17 121.93 -98.29
N ARG A 487 26.86 121.61 -97.18
CA ARG A 487 26.30 120.87 -96.05
C ARG A 487 25.11 121.58 -95.39
N ASP A 488 25.18 122.90 -95.23
CA ASP A 488 24.22 123.63 -94.40
C ASP A 488 22.86 123.93 -95.09
N ILE A 489 22.81 123.90 -96.42
CA ILE A 489 21.58 124.21 -97.17
C ILE A 489 20.67 122.97 -97.26
N SER A 490 21.25 121.77 -97.40
CA SER A 490 20.45 120.54 -97.55
C SER A 490 19.78 120.09 -96.25
N GLU A 491 20.40 120.32 -95.08
CA GLU A 491 19.81 120.01 -93.77
C GLU A 491 18.60 120.90 -93.45
N LYS A 492 18.61 122.17 -93.87
CA LYS A 492 17.45 123.06 -93.73
C LYS A 492 16.26 122.60 -94.56
N ILE A 493 16.49 122.17 -95.81
CA ILE A 493 15.42 121.72 -96.71
C ILE A 493 14.83 120.38 -96.23
N THR A 494 15.65 119.46 -95.73
CA THR A 494 15.18 118.17 -95.20
C THR A 494 14.39 118.35 -93.90
N ARG A 495 14.81 119.25 -93.00
CA ARG A 495 14.03 119.59 -91.79
C ARG A 495 12.69 120.24 -92.13
N GLN A 496 12.64 121.15 -93.10
CA GLN A 496 11.38 121.77 -93.54
C GLN A 496 10.41 120.75 -94.15
N ARG A 497 10.89 119.87 -95.03
CA ARG A 497 10.05 118.78 -95.60
C ARG A 497 9.54 117.81 -94.53
N TYR A 498 10.35 117.47 -93.54
CA TYR A 498 9.91 116.61 -92.44
C TYR A 498 8.80 117.29 -91.61
N GLN A 499 8.93 118.59 -91.33
CA GLN A 499 7.90 119.36 -90.64
C GLN A 499 6.60 119.47 -91.47
N GLU A 500 6.68 119.60 -92.80
CA GLU A 500 5.50 119.59 -93.68
C GLU A 500 4.77 118.24 -93.67
N ILE A 501 5.50 117.12 -93.67
CA ILE A 501 4.92 115.77 -93.61
C ILE A 501 4.20 115.55 -92.27
N VAL A 502 4.80 116.01 -91.16
CA VAL A 502 4.17 115.93 -89.84
C VAL A 502 2.91 116.80 -89.78
N LYS A 503 2.94 118.02 -90.35
CA LYS A 503 1.75 118.88 -90.45
C LYS A 503 0.64 118.26 -91.31
N GLN A 504 0.97 117.66 -92.45
CA GLN A 504 -0.02 116.96 -93.29
C GLN A 504 -0.66 115.77 -92.57
N LYS A 505 0.11 115.01 -91.78
CA LYS A 505 -0.43 113.90 -90.99
C LYS A 505 -1.37 114.40 -89.90
N TYR A 506 -1.03 115.52 -89.25
CA TYR A 506 -1.88 116.13 -88.23
C TYR A 506 -3.20 116.68 -88.82
N LEU A 507 -3.14 117.36 -89.97
CA LEU A 507 -4.32 117.86 -90.68
C LEU A 507 -5.26 116.74 -91.15
N ARG A 508 -4.73 115.61 -91.65
CA ARG A 508 -5.58 114.46 -92.03
C ARG A 508 -6.31 113.84 -90.84
N ILE A 509 -5.70 113.86 -89.66
CA ILE A 509 -6.35 113.37 -88.43
C ILE A 509 -7.45 114.35 -88.01
N LEU A 510 -7.20 115.66 -88.07
CA LEU A 510 -8.20 116.68 -87.74
C LEU A 510 -9.44 116.63 -88.67
N ILE A 511 -9.22 116.44 -89.98
CA ILE A 511 -10.31 116.31 -90.97
C ILE A 511 -11.17 115.07 -90.68
N ARG A 512 -10.56 113.91 -90.37
CA ARG A 512 -11.32 112.70 -90.01
C ARG A 512 -12.16 112.91 -88.74
N GLU A 513 -11.67 113.69 -87.79
CA GLU A 513 -12.41 113.96 -86.55
C GLU A 513 -13.58 114.93 -86.80
N GLN A 514 -13.41 115.91 -87.70
CA GLN A 514 -14.49 116.80 -88.13
C GLN A 514 -15.55 116.07 -88.98
N GLU A 515 -15.15 115.15 -89.85
CA GLU A 515 -16.09 114.29 -90.62
C GLU A 515 -16.94 113.41 -89.70
N LYS A 516 -16.37 112.90 -88.60
CA LYS A 516 -17.13 112.18 -87.56
C LYS A 516 -18.12 113.09 -86.84
N GLN A 517 -17.73 114.31 -86.49
CA GLN A 517 -18.62 115.27 -85.82
C GLN A 517 -19.76 115.73 -86.73
N LEU A 518 -19.50 115.92 -88.03
CA LEU A 518 -20.53 116.24 -89.02
C LEU A 518 -21.50 115.06 -89.26
N ALA A 519 -21.01 113.82 -89.25
CA ALA A 519 -21.86 112.64 -89.34
C ALA A 519 -22.81 112.51 -88.12
N ILE A 520 -22.36 112.92 -86.93
CA ILE A 520 -23.18 112.94 -85.72
C ILE A 520 -24.25 114.05 -85.80
N LEU A 521 -23.89 115.26 -86.26
CA LEU A 521 -24.85 116.36 -86.40
C LEU A 521 -25.88 116.14 -87.53
N GLN A 522 -25.54 115.40 -88.58
CA GLN A 522 -26.51 114.99 -89.62
C GLN A 522 -27.52 113.96 -89.10
N SER A 523 -27.19 113.18 -88.07
CA SER A 523 -28.13 112.23 -87.43
C SER A 523 -29.08 112.87 -86.42
N GLU A 524 -28.91 114.15 -86.08
CA GLU A 524 -29.80 114.91 -85.18
C GLU A 524 -30.73 115.88 -85.92
N ALA A 525 -30.59 116.02 -87.24
CA ALA A 525 -31.40 116.92 -88.08
C ALA A 525 -32.37 116.18 -89.04
N GLU A 526 -32.47 114.86 -88.94
CA GLU A 526 -33.63 114.04 -89.33
C GLU A 526 -34.42 113.67 -88.07
#